data_AF-A0A9E7EIE0-F1
#
_entry.id   AF-A0A9E7EIE0-F1
#
_cell.length_a   1.000
_cell.length_b   1.000
_cell.length_c   1.000
_cell.angle_alpha   90.00
_cell.angle_beta   90.00
_cell.angle_gamma   90.00
#
_symmetry.space_group_name_H-M   'P 1'
#
loop_
_entity.id
_entity.type
_entity.pdbx_description
1 polymer ?
#
loop_
_entity_poly.entity_id
_entity_poly.type
_entity_poly.pdbx_seq_one_letter_code
_entity_poly.pdbx_strand_id
1 'polypeptide(L)'
;MAPILMAFGYELPVAYVVFVPGLLRPGQSRITTPRKETDTCRILSGLYEGMTTGTSICVFVPNTDQRGHDYSEMSIAYRPSHADATYDFKYGLRAIQGGGRSSARETIGRVAAGALAKKILKMYAGTEILAYVSQVHKVVLPEGVVDNEAVTLDEIESNIVRCPDPEYAQKMIEAIDAVRVKGESVGGVVTCIARNVPRGLGCPVFDKLEADLAKAMLSLPATKGFEFGSGFAAVPMVEAMVALVLLDQLMAHTAQCGLFPSDPALQQQIVPAPDGSLLTQETA
;
A
#
# COMPACT_ATOMS: atom_id res chain seq x y z
N MET A 1 -14.45 -19.14 4.21
CA MET A 1 -13.33 -19.11 3.25
C MET A 1 -13.94 -18.95 1.86
N ALA A 2 -14.27 -17.73 1.45
CA ALA A 2 -14.83 -17.49 0.12
C ALA A 2 -13.67 -17.57 -0.89
N PRO A 3 -13.71 -18.48 -1.89
CA PRO A 3 -12.72 -18.45 -2.95
C PRO A 3 -12.94 -17.15 -3.72
N ILE A 4 -11.93 -16.27 -3.71
CA ILE A 4 -11.80 -15.29 -4.77
C ILE A 4 -11.54 -16.13 -6.02
N LEU A 5 -12.60 -16.43 -6.79
CA LEU A 5 -12.47 -16.92 -8.15
C LEU A 5 -11.68 -15.86 -8.90
N MET A 6 -10.39 -16.09 -9.14
CA MET A 6 -9.66 -15.28 -10.11
C MET A 6 -10.33 -15.56 -11.46
N ALA A 7 -10.98 -14.56 -12.05
CA ALA A 7 -11.74 -14.79 -13.28
C ALA A 7 -10.77 -15.16 -14.43
N PHE A 8 -11.22 -16.06 -15.30
CA PHE A 8 -10.50 -16.44 -16.52
C PHE A 8 -10.37 -15.24 -17.47
N GLY A 9 -9.22 -15.08 -18.13
CA GLY A 9 -9.06 -14.16 -19.27
C GLY A 9 -8.46 -12.78 -18.98
N TYR A 10 -7.87 -12.53 -17.80
CA TYR A 10 -7.10 -11.31 -17.58
C TYR A 10 -5.69 -11.42 -18.15
N GLU A 11 -5.28 -10.43 -18.95
CA GLU A 11 -3.93 -10.34 -19.49
C GLU A 11 -2.92 -10.01 -18.38
N LEU A 12 -1.86 -10.80 -18.30
CA LEU A 12 -0.71 -10.64 -17.42
C LEU A 12 0.56 -10.68 -18.29
N PRO A 13 1.10 -9.51 -18.69
CA PRO A 13 2.42 -9.49 -19.30
C PRO A 13 3.39 -10.05 -18.26
N VAL A 14 4.06 -11.15 -18.61
CA VAL A 14 5.02 -11.87 -17.76
C VAL A 14 6.10 -10.91 -17.23
N ALA A 15 6.39 -9.82 -17.96
CA ALA A 15 7.28 -8.74 -17.56
C ALA A 15 6.82 -7.95 -16.32
N TYR A 16 5.52 -7.83 -16.04
CA TYR A 16 5.00 -6.99 -14.96
C TYR A 16 5.29 -7.57 -13.58
N VAL A 17 5.29 -8.91 -13.45
CA VAL A 17 5.66 -9.58 -12.19
C VAL A 17 7.18 -9.62 -12.02
N VAL A 18 7.97 -9.51 -13.10
CA VAL A 18 9.44 -9.42 -13.04
C VAL A 18 9.91 -8.05 -12.53
N PHE A 19 9.11 -6.99 -12.68
CA PHE A 19 9.48 -5.63 -12.31
C PHE A 19 9.20 -5.29 -10.84
N VAL A 20 8.10 -5.78 -10.24
CA VAL A 20 7.76 -5.49 -8.82
C VAL A 20 8.76 -6.05 -7.79
N PRO A 21 9.39 -7.23 -7.96
CA PRO A 21 10.49 -7.71 -7.12
C PRO A 21 11.70 -6.77 -7.13
N GLY A 22 11.85 -5.98 -8.19
CA GLY A 22 12.87 -4.93 -8.27
C GLY A 22 12.75 -3.87 -7.19
N LEU A 23 11.55 -3.65 -6.64
CA LEU A 23 11.23 -2.62 -5.64
C LEU A 23 11.45 -3.05 -4.19
N LEU A 24 11.62 -4.34 -3.88
CA LEU A 24 11.87 -4.84 -2.52
C LEU A 24 13.31 -5.31 -2.29
N ARG A 25 14.19 -5.13 -3.27
CA ARG A 25 15.57 -5.59 -3.20
C ARG A 25 16.24 -5.00 -1.94
N PRO A 26 16.73 -5.83 -1.02
CA PRO A 26 17.71 -5.37 -0.05
C PRO A 26 18.90 -4.77 -0.82
N GLY A 27 19.51 -3.71 -0.30
CA GLY A 27 20.71 -3.12 -0.91
C GLY A 27 20.49 -2.26 -2.14
N GLN A 28 19.26 -1.76 -2.37
CA GLN A 28 18.98 -0.75 -3.41
C GLN A 28 19.75 0.55 -3.20
N SER A 29 20.06 0.89 -1.95
CA SER A 29 20.65 2.18 -1.58
C SER A 29 21.64 2.02 -0.43
N ARG A 30 22.56 3.00 -0.30
CA ARG A 30 23.57 3.06 0.77
C ARG A 30 22.97 2.93 2.18
N ILE A 31 21.71 3.30 2.34
CA ILE A 31 20.97 3.31 3.62
C ILE A 31 20.31 1.97 3.98
N THR A 32 20.26 1.00 3.06
CA THR A 32 19.66 -0.33 3.29
C THR A 32 20.72 -1.42 3.43
N THR A 33 20.32 -2.64 3.81
CA THR A 33 21.25 -3.76 4.03
C THR A 33 22.11 -4.05 2.80
N PRO A 34 23.41 -4.42 2.92
CA PRO A 34 24.33 -4.54 1.78
C PRO A 34 24.11 -5.77 0.86
N ARG A 35 23.11 -6.63 1.12
CA ARG A 35 22.86 -7.83 0.31
C ARG A 35 22.29 -7.44 -1.05
N LYS A 36 22.76 -8.05 -2.13
CA LYS A 36 22.25 -7.81 -3.50
C LYS A 36 21.60 -9.08 -4.03
N GLU A 37 20.28 -9.14 -3.98
CA GLU A 37 19.51 -10.22 -4.60
C GLU A 37 19.00 -9.77 -5.97
N THR A 38 19.19 -10.60 -7.00
CA THR A 38 18.73 -10.28 -8.36
C THR A 38 17.21 -10.39 -8.51
N ASP A 39 16.53 -10.98 -7.51
CA ASP A 39 15.08 -11.15 -7.37
C ASP A 39 14.34 -11.25 -8.71
N THR A 40 14.72 -12.26 -9.50
CA THR A 40 14.00 -12.63 -10.73
C THR A 40 12.90 -13.62 -10.36
N CYS A 41 11.65 -13.32 -10.70
CA CYS A 41 10.54 -14.24 -10.46
C CYS A 41 10.20 -15.06 -11.71
N ARG A 42 9.63 -16.24 -11.52
CA ARG A 42 9.11 -17.11 -12.58
C ARG A 42 7.71 -17.55 -12.24
N ILE A 43 6.77 -17.39 -13.16
CA ILE A 43 5.42 -17.91 -13.00
C ILE A 43 5.42 -19.35 -13.51
N LEU A 44 5.05 -20.31 -12.66
CA LEU A 44 5.10 -21.74 -12.95
C LEU A 44 3.74 -22.30 -13.41
N SER A 45 2.64 -21.66 -13.03
CA SER A 45 1.27 -22.13 -13.34
C SER A 45 0.27 -20.99 -13.37
N GLY A 46 -0.96 -21.28 -13.82
CA GLY A 46 -2.09 -20.35 -13.78
C GLY A 46 -2.16 -19.38 -14.97
N LEU A 47 -1.23 -19.49 -15.92
CA LEU A 47 -1.20 -18.70 -17.14
C LEU A 47 -1.25 -19.60 -18.39
N TYR A 48 -1.92 -19.11 -19.43
CA TYR A 48 -1.89 -19.63 -20.78
C TYR A 48 -1.70 -18.44 -21.74
N GLU A 49 -0.62 -18.45 -22.53
CA GLU A 49 -0.29 -17.34 -23.47
C GLU A 49 -0.31 -15.94 -22.82
N GLY A 50 0.15 -15.85 -21.57
CA GLY A 50 0.14 -14.58 -20.82
C GLY A 50 -1.22 -14.19 -20.25
N MET A 51 -2.27 -14.99 -20.43
CA MET A 51 -3.60 -14.80 -19.85
C MET A 51 -3.80 -15.67 -18.62
N THR A 52 -4.47 -15.14 -17.60
CA THR A 52 -4.90 -15.93 -16.44
C THR A 52 -5.93 -16.98 -16.85
N THR A 53 -5.76 -18.20 -16.35
CA THR A 53 -6.69 -19.31 -16.62
C THR A 53 -7.73 -19.49 -15.51
N GLY A 54 -7.76 -18.59 -14.54
CA GLY A 54 -8.58 -18.71 -13.32
C GLY A 54 -8.18 -19.85 -12.37
N THR A 55 -7.16 -20.63 -12.71
CA THR A 55 -6.54 -21.64 -11.84
C THR A 55 -5.47 -21.00 -10.95
N SER A 56 -4.95 -21.78 -9.99
CA SER A 56 -3.92 -21.29 -9.05
C SER A 56 -2.65 -20.83 -9.76
N ILE A 57 -2.23 -19.59 -9.49
CA ILE A 57 -0.99 -18.99 -10.00
C ILE A 57 0.14 -19.26 -9.01
N CYS A 58 1.17 -19.99 -9.44
CA CYS A 58 2.37 -20.23 -8.66
C CYS A 58 3.49 -19.30 -9.13
N VAL A 59 4.05 -18.50 -8.22
CA VAL A 59 5.22 -17.65 -8.49
C VAL A 59 6.41 -18.20 -7.71
N PHE A 60 7.50 -18.47 -8.42
CA PHE A 60 8.77 -18.93 -7.86
C PHE A 60 9.79 -17.81 -7.88
N VAL A 61 10.44 -17.59 -6.74
CA VAL A 61 11.57 -16.65 -6.62
C VAL A 61 12.75 -17.44 -6.05
N PRO A 62 13.84 -17.63 -6.82
CA PRO A 62 15.02 -18.30 -6.32
C PRO A 62 15.71 -17.44 -5.26
N ASN A 63 16.28 -18.09 -4.24
CA ASN A 63 17.17 -17.45 -3.28
C ASN A 63 18.61 -17.70 -3.74
N THR A 64 19.37 -16.64 -4.03
CA THR A 64 20.72 -16.74 -4.61
C THR A 64 21.84 -16.45 -3.60
N ASP A 65 21.54 -15.98 -2.38
CA ASP A 65 22.54 -15.55 -1.38
C ASP A 65 22.31 -16.18 0.00
N GLN A 66 22.10 -17.51 0.05
CA GLN A 66 22.04 -18.24 1.31
C GLN A 66 23.46 -18.48 1.86
N ARG A 67 23.96 -17.55 2.68
CA ARG A 67 25.22 -17.73 3.41
C ARG A 67 24.98 -18.49 4.71
N GLY A 68 25.45 -19.74 4.76
CA GLY A 68 25.29 -20.62 5.92
C GLY A 68 26.21 -20.32 7.12
N HIS A 69 27.28 -19.52 6.92
CA HIS A 69 28.40 -19.42 7.88
C HIS A 69 28.40 -18.20 8.82
N ASP A 70 27.55 -17.19 8.60
CA ASP A 70 27.56 -15.92 9.39
C ASP A 70 26.82 -16.01 10.75
N TYR A 71 26.42 -17.20 11.20
CA TYR A 71 25.47 -17.37 12.32
C TYR A 71 25.96 -18.27 13.47
N SER A 72 27.26 -18.56 13.58
CA SER A 72 27.81 -19.44 14.62
C SER A 72 27.52 -18.94 16.04
N GLU A 73 27.58 -17.62 16.28
CA GLU A 73 27.25 -17.02 17.60
C GLU A 73 25.74 -17.02 17.90
N MET A 74 24.88 -16.99 16.86
CA MET A 74 23.41 -17.01 17.02
C MET A 74 22.87 -18.41 17.37
N SER A 75 23.74 -19.41 17.46
CA SER A 75 23.39 -20.74 17.98
C SER A 75 23.25 -20.78 19.50
N ILE A 76 23.74 -19.78 20.22
CA ILE A 76 23.85 -19.83 21.69
C ILE A 76 22.82 -18.94 22.38
N ALA A 77 22.40 -17.83 21.76
CA ALA A 77 21.48 -16.86 22.37
C ALA A 77 20.24 -16.58 21.49
N TYR A 78 19.13 -16.18 22.11
CA TYR A 78 17.97 -15.65 21.40
C TYR A 78 18.16 -14.17 21.10
N ARG A 79 17.90 -13.74 19.86
CA ARG A 79 18.00 -12.32 19.52
C ARG A 79 16.80 -11.55 20.10
N PRO A 80 17.03 -10.45 20.83
CA PRO A 80 15.95 -9.59 21.28
C PRO A 80 15.09 -9.10 20.12
N SER A 81 13.77 -9.03 20.32
CA SER A 81 12.80 -8.59 19.30
C SER A 81 12.65 -9.50 18.07
N HIS A 82 13.27 -10.68 18.05
CA HIS A 82 13.09 -11.69 16.99
C HIS A 82 12.25 -12.88 17.46
N ALA A 83 11.79 -13.67 16.49
CA ALA A 83 10.92 -14.82 16.73
C ALA A 83 11.66 -16.07 17.27
N ASP A 84 12.97 -16.01 17.50
CA ASP A 84 13.82 -17.18 17.81
C ASP A 84 13.28 -18.00 18.99
N ALA A 85 13.05 -17.34 20.14
CA ALA A 85 12.55 -17.99 21.35
C ALA A 85 11.12 -18.54 21.16
N THR A 86 10.26 -17.77 20.50
CA THR A 86 8.86 -18.20 20.28
C THR A 86 8.75 -19.42 19.37
N TYR A 87 9.63 -19.53 18.36
CA TYR A 87 9.69 -20.71 17.49
C TYR A 87 10.25 -21.91 18.25
N ASP A 88 11.31 -21.70 19.03
CA ASP A 88 11.94 -22.77 19.80
C ASP A 88 10.98 -23.33 20.85
N PHE A 89 10.29 -22.49 21.62
CA PHE A 89 9.29 -22.95 22.60
C PHE A 89 8.06 -23.60 21.97
N LYS A 90 7.63 -23.14 20.80
CA LYS A 90 6.44 -23.69 20.13
C LYS A 90 6.71 -25.00 19.41
N TYR A 91 7.88 -25.15 18.78
CA TYR A 91 8.17 -26.26 17.87
C TYR A 91 9.33 -27.15 18.33
N GLY A 92 10.08 -26.76 19.37
CA GLY A 92 11.29 -27.46 19.83
C GLY A 92 12.43 -27.43 18.81
N LEU A 93 12.33 -26.59 17.77
CA LEU A 93 13.29 -26.51 16.68
C LEU A 93 13.48 -25.06 16.25
N ARG A 94 14.75 -24.63 16.24
CA ARG A 94 15.17 -23.30 15.84
C ARG A 94 16.04 -23.36 14.58
N ALA A 95 15.58 -22.72 13.51
CA ALA A 95 16.39 -22.49 12.33
C ALA A 95 17.36 -21.32 12.60
N ILE A 96 18.60 -21.64 12.97
CA ILE A 96 19.64 -20.65 13.32
C ILE A 96 20.11 -19.86 12.09
N GLN A 97 19.90 -20.40 10.89
CA GLN A 97 20.25 -19.71 9.65
C GLN A 97 19.30 -18.51 9.44
N GLY A 98 19.84 -17.30 9.49
CA GLY A 98 19.10 -16.06 9.26
C GLY A 98 18.56 -16.01 7.83
N GLY A 99 17.31 -16.46 7.69
CA GLY A 99 16.67 -16.71 6.40
C GLY A 99 15.46 -17.65 6.47
N GLY A 100 15.15 -18.22 7.65
CA GLY A 100 13.97 -19.07 7.86
C GLY A 100 12.62 -18.33 7.80
N ARG A 101 11.53 -19.02 8.17
CA ARG A 101 10.14 -18.54 8.01
C ARG A 101 9.78 -17.25 8.76
N SER A 102 10.57 -16.87 9.75
CA SER A 102 10.45 -15.59 10.47
C SER A 102 11.17 -14.42 9.78
N SER A 103 11.88 -14.67 8.68
CA SER A 103 12.60 -13.68 7.90
C SER A 103 11.64 -12.77 7.13
N ALA A 104 12.05 -11.52 6.96
CA ALA A 104 11.41 -10.59 6.04
C ALA A 104 11.37 -11.10 4.59
N ARG A 105 12.14 -12.13 4.21
CA ARG A 105 12.10 -12.76 2.88
C ARG A 105 10.71 -13.24 2.48
N GLU A 106 9.86 -13.62 3.44
CA GLU A 106 8.48 -14.04 3.17
C GLU A 106 7.64 -12.94 2.49
N THR A 107 7.95 -11.66 2.74
CA THR A 107 7.20 -10.53 2.18
C THR A 107 7.28 -10.47 0.65
N ILE A 108 8.29 -11.08 0.04
CA ILE A 108 8.40 -11.17 -1.43
C ILE A 108 7.23 -11.95 -2.02
N GLY A 109 6.81 -13.04 -1.36
CA GLY A 109 5.62 -13.79 -1.75
C GLY A 109 4.36 -12.92 -1.69
N ARG A 110 4.25 -12.10 -0.64
CA ARG A 110 3.14 -11.15 -0.47
C ARG A 110 3.14 -10.06 -1.53
N VAL A 111 4.32 -9.55 -1.90
CA VAL A 111 4.43 -8.53 -2.95
C VAL A 111 4.14 -9.08 -4.33
N ALA A 112 4.55 -10.32 -4.64
CA ALA A 112 4.15 -10.99 -5.88
C ALA A 112 2.61 -11.12 -5.96
N ALA A 113 1.96 -11.56 -4.88
CA ALA A 113 0.50 -11.62 -4.82
C ALA A 113 -0.14 -10.23 -4.87
N GLY A 114 0.45 -9.24 -4.19
CA GLY A 114 -0.01 -7.85 -4.16
C GLY A 114 0.08 -7.15 -5.52
N ALA A 115 1.11 -7.44 -6.32
CA ALA A 115 1.24 -6.95 -7.69
C ALA A 115 0.06 -7.39 -8.57
N LEU A 116 -0.31 -8.67 -8.45
CA LEU A 116 -1.47 -9.24 -9.14
C LEU A 116 -2.77 -8.60 -8.65
N ALA A 117 -2.95 -8.49 -7.33
CA ALA A 117 -4.13 -7.87 -6.74
C ALA A 117 -4.28 -6.40 -7.16
N LYS A 118 -3.18 -5.62 -7.15
CA LYS A 118 -3.16 -4.21 -7.58
C LYS A 118 -3.61 -4.08 -9.04
N LYS A 119 -3.16 -4.98 -9.91
CA LYS A 119 -3.59 -4.98 -11.32
C LYS A 119 -5.08 -5.30 -11.47
N ILE A 120 -5.58 -6.31 -10.78
CA ILE A 120 -7.01 -6.68 -10.80
C ILE A 120 -7.87 -5.50 -10.33
N LEU A 121 -7.51 -4.88 -9.20
CA LEU A 121 -8.22 -3.73 -8.65
C LEU A 121 -8.23 -2.53 -9.60
N LYS A 122 -7.09 -2.25 -10.25
CA LYS A 122 -6.99 -1.17 -11.25
C LYS A 122 -7.90 -1.43 -12.45
N MET A 123 -7.96 -2.68 -12.95
CA MET A 123 -8.83 -3.03 -14.07
C MET A 123 -10.32 -2.98 -13.70
N TYR A 124 -10.68 -3.41 -12.49
CA TYR A 124 -12.08 -3.54 -12.08
C TYR A 124 -12.72 -2.19 -11.71
N ALA A 125 -12.03 -1.37 -10.92
CA ALA A 125 -12.61 -0.14 -10.35
C ALA A 125 -11.74 1.10 -10.57
N GLY A 126 -10.65 0.99 -11.35
CA GLY A 126 -9.68 2.08 -11.47
C GLY A 126 -8.90 2.34 -10.17
N THR A 127 -9.01 1.44 -9.19
CA THR A 127 -8.42 1.59 -7.86
C THR A 127 -6.91 1.75 -7.95
N GLU A 128 -6.39 2.77 -7.28
CA GLU A 128 -4.97 3.05 -7.20
C GLU A 128 -4.52 2.94 -5.75
N ILE A 129 -3.40 2.23 -5.53
CA ILE A 129 -2.82 2.05 -4.21
C ILE A 129 -1.37 2.55 -4.26
N LEU A 130 -1.09 3.56 -3.45
CA LEU A 130 0.21 4.18 -3.27
C LEU A 130 0.64 4.05 -1.81
N ALA A 131 1.93 4.03 -1.56
CA ALA A 131 2.46 4.06 -0.21
C ALA A 131 3.79 4.81 -0.18
N TYR A 132 3.99 5.62 0.85
CA TYR A 132 5.19 6.42 1.05
C TYR A 132 5.59 6.48 2.51
N VAL A 133 6.83 6.82 2.79
CA VAL A 133 7.34 6.97 4.16
C VAL A 133 6.95 8.34 4.70
N SER A 134 6.14 8.38 5.74
CA SER A 134 5.66 9.61 6.39
C SER A 134 6.48 10.00 7.61
N GLN A 135 7.21 9.06 8.21
CA GLN A 135 8.08 9.34 9.34
C GLN A 135 9.27 8.41 9.36
N VAL A 136 10.45 8.96 9.70
CA VAL A 136 11.62 8.18 10.08
C VAL A 136 12.19 8.75 11.37
N HIS A 137 12.34 7.90 12.38
CA HIS A 137 12.80 8.35 13.70
C HIS A 137 11.98 9.56 14.22
N LYS A 138 12.62 10.71 14.45
CA LYS A 138 11.99 11.95 14.93
C LYS A 138 11.56 12.89 13.79
N VAL A 139 11.87 12.56 12.54
CA VAL A 139 11.53 13.38 11.37
C VAL A 139 10.15 12.95 10.90
N VAL A 140 9.15 13.78 11.14
CA VAL A 140 7.74 13.55 10.79
C VAL A 140 7.34 14.52 9.69
N LEU A 141 6.71 14.01 8.63
CA LEU A 141 6.05 14.85 7.63
C LEU A 141 4.87 15.59 8.27
N PRO A 142 4.80 16.93 8.18
CA PRO A 142 3.66 17.69 8.68
C PRO A 142 2.38 17.33 7.93
N GLU A 143 1.24 17.39 8.62
CA GLU A 143 -0.07 17.19 8.01
C GLU A 143 -0.33 18.24 6.91
N GLY A 144 -0.91 17.80 5.79
CA GLY A 144 -1.27 18.66 4.66
C GLY A 144 -0.12 19.00 3.70
N VAL A 145 1.12 18.62 3.99
CA VAL A 145 2.26 18.80 3.05
C VAL A 145 2.09 17.95 1.80
N VAL A 146 1.59 16.73 1.97
CA VAL A 146 1.32 15.80 0.87
C VAL A 146 -0.16 15.82 0.58
N ASP A 147 -0.53 16.19 -0.64
CA ASP A 147 -1.90 16.03 -1.13
C ASP A 147 -2.15 14.55 -1.48
N ASN A 148 -2.99 13.91 -0.67
CA ASN A 148 -3.32 12.50 -0.82
C ASN A 148 -4.08 12.20 -2.12
N GLU A 149 -4.70 13.18 -2.78
CA GLU A 149 -5.40 13.00 -4.06
C GLU A 149 -4.48 13.22 -5.27
N ALA A 150 -3.46 14.08 -5.13
CA ALA A 150 -2.58 14.45 -6.24
C ALA A 150 -1.26 13.68 -6.28
N VAL A 151 -0.75 13.17 -5.14
CA VAL A 151 0.58 12.53 -5.10
C VAL A 151 0.71 11.39 -6.10
N THR A 152 1.85 11.34 -6.79
CA THR A 152 2.12 10.39 -7.87
C THR A 152 3.15 9.34 -7.46
N LEU A 153 3.20 8.22 -8.20
CA LEU A 153 4.21 7.20 -7.99
C LEU A 153 5.63 7.72 -8.28
N ASP A 154 5.79 8.58 -9.28
CA ASP A 154 7.10 9.11 -9.69
C ASP A 154 7.71 10.00 -8.59
N GLU A 155 6.89 10.81 -7.90
CA GLU A 155 7.34 11.59 -6.76
C GLU A 155 7.78 10.69 -5.60
N ILE A 156 7.04 9.62 -5.33
CA ILE A 156 7.39 8.65 -4.30
C ILE A 156 8.68 7.88 -4.67
N GLU A 157 8.89 7.54 -5.93
CA GLU A 157 10.06 6.78 -6.38
C GLU A 157 11.29 7.67 -6.67
N SER A 158 11.14 8.99 -6.60
CA SER A 158 12.20 9.97 -6.90
C SER A 158 13.43 9.86 -5.99
N ASN A 159 13.30 9.26 -4.80
CA ASN A 159 14.34 9.21 -3.79
C ASN A 159 14.37 7.88 -3.02
N ILE A 160 15.50 7.65 -2.34
CA ILE A 160 15.82 6.37 -1.69
C ILE A 160 15.00 6.07 -0.44
N VAL A 161 14.40 7.08 0.21
CA VAL A 161 13.54 6.90 1.39
C VAL A 161 12.06 6.85 1.02
N ARG A 162 11.71 7.08 -0.26
CA ARG A 162 10.35 7.08 -0.79
C ARG A 162 9.40 8.01 -0.05
N CYS A 163 9.88 9.23 0.18
CA CYS A 163 9.10 10.33 0.73
C CYS A 163 8.80 11.31 -0.42
N PRO A 164 7.53 11.66 -0.72
CA PRO A 164 7.20 12.53 -1.85
C PRO A 164 7.72 13.96 -1.68
N ASP A 165 7.94 14.41 -0.44
CA ASP A 165 8.55 15.71 -0.16
C ASP A 165 10.09 15.60 -0.17
N PRO A 166 10.80 16.33 -1.03
CA PRO A 166 12.25 16.22 -1.17
C PRO A 166 13.03 16.80 0.02
N GLU A 167 12.50 17.82 0.71
CA GLU A 167 13.15 18.43 1.87
C GLU A 167 13.15 17.45 3.05
N TYR A 168 11.99 16.87 3.34
CA TYR A 168 11.85 15.86 4.38
C TYR A 168 12.53 14.55 4.01
N ALA A 169 12.56 14.17 2.72
CA ALA A 169 13.34 13.04 2.26
C ALA A 169 14.82 13.18 2.65
N GLN A 170 15.42 14.35 2.43
CA GLN A 170 16.81 14.61 2.81
C GLN A 170 17.03 14.54 4.32
N LYS A 171 16.14 15.15 5.12
CA LYS A 171 16.19 15.07 6.59
C LYS A 171 16.08 13.63 7.10
N MET A 172 15.21 12.82 6.47
CA MET A 172 15.05 11.40 6.81
C MET A 172 16.32 10.60 6.46
N ILE A 173 16.95 10.85 5.31
CA ILE A 173 18.20 10.22 4.92
C ILE A 173 19.31 10.51 5.94
N GLU A 174 19.44 11.77 6.36
CA GLU A 174 20.42 12.20 7.37
C GLU A 174 20.16 11.54 8.73
N ALA A 175 18.90 11.45 9.16
CA ALA A 175 18.53 10.76 10.38
C ALA A 175 18.89 9.26 10.34
N ILE A 176 18.69 8.59 9.20
CA ILE A 176 19.07 7.18 9.02
C ILE A 176 20.59 7.03 9.05
N ASP A 177 21.32 7.88 8.31
CA ASP A 177 22.79 7.83 8.24
C ASP A 177 23.42 8.07 9.62
N ALA A 178 22.88 9.01 10.42
CA ALA A 178 23.36 9.31 11.76
C ALA A 178 23.22 8.13 12.74
N VAL A 179 22.17 7.32 12.58
CA VAL A 179 21.95 6.12 13.41
C VAL A 179 22.77 4.93 12.89
N ARG A 180 22.87 4.79 11.57
CA ARG A 180 23.69 3.73 10.92
C ARG A 180 25.15 3.81 11.33
N VAL A 181 25.74 5.02 11.39
CA VAL A 181 27.15 5.21 11.81
C VAL A 181 27.40 4.72 13.24
N LYS A 182 26.37 4.70 14.08
CA LYS A 182 26.45 4.21 15.47
C LYS A 182 26.24 2.70 15.59
N GLY A 183 25.97 2.00 14.48
CA GLY A 183 25.64 0.57 14.49
C GLY A 183 24.23 0.26 15.01
N GLU A 184 23.36 1.26 15.04
CA GLU A 184 22.01 1.17 15.58
C GLU A 184 20.95 1.09 14.46
N SER A 185 19.70 0.83 14.82
CA SER A 185 18.56 0.79 13.87
C SER A 185 17.44 1.75 14.24
N VAL A 186 16.65 2.17 13.25
CA VAL A 186 15.45 3.01 13.45
C VAL A 186 14.25 2.43 12.74
N GLY A 187 13.07 2.67 13.32
CA GLY A 187 11.79 2.46 12.66
C GLY A 187 11.29 3.70 11.94
N GLY A 188 10.10 3.57 11.36
CA GLY A 188 9.38 4.65 10.70
C GLY A 188 7.90 4.32 10.55
N VAL A 189 7.16 5.27 9.97
CA VAL A 189 5.74 5.14 9.62
C VAL A 189 5.61 5.19 8.11
N VAL A 190 4.78 4.30 7.57
CA VAL A 190 4.44 4.25 6.15
C VAL A 190 2.97 4.61 6.02
N THR A 191 2.68 5.64 5.23
CA THR A 191 1.31 6.02 4.87
C THR A 191 0.92 5.32 3.58
N CYS A 192 -0.25 4.71 3.57
CA CYS A 192 -0.82 4.08 2.37
C CYS A 192 -2.09 4.83 1.96
N ILE A 193 -2.20 5.16 0.67
CA ILE A 193 -3.36 5.80 0.07
C ILE A 193 -4.00 4.78 -0.89
N ALA A 194 -5.32 4.63 -0.78
CA ALA A 194 -6.12 3.87 -1.72
C ALA A 194 -7.21 4.79 -2.32
N ARG A 195 -7.09 5.09 -3.62
CA ARG A 195 -8.03 5.93 -4.39
C ARG A 195 -8.97 5.06 -5.21
N ASN A 196 -10.16 5.56 -5.52
CA ASN A 196 -11.17 4.86 -6.31
C ASN A 196 -11.48 3.45 -5.76
N VAL A 197 -11.56 3.32 -4.44
CA VAL A 197 -11.95 2.05 -3.80
C VAL A 197 -13.45 1.85 -4.00
N PRO A 198 -13.90 0.68 -4.51
CA PRO A 198 -15.33 0.45 -4.72
C PRO A 198 -16.07 0.45 -3.38
N ARG A 199 -17.27 1.02 -3.38
CA ARG A 199 -18.12 1.12 -2.19
C ARG A 199 -18.65 -0.26 -1.81
N GLY A 200 -18.78 -0.52 -0.51
CA GLY A 200 -19.36 -1.76 0.01
C GLY A 200 -18.39 -2.94 0.17
N LEU A 201 -17.07 -2.71 0.13
CA LEU A 201 -16.09 -3.73 0.47
C LEU A 201 -16.08 -4.07 1.97
N GLY A 202 -15.84 -5.34 2.27
CA GLY A 202 -15.83 -5.90 3.63
C GLY A 202 -17.15 -6.56 4.01
N CYS A 203 -17.16 -7.26 5.13
CA CYS A 203 -18.36 -7.83 5.73
C CYS A 203 -18.74 -7.03 6.98
N PRO A 204 -20.03 -6.81 7.25
CA PRO A 204 -20.45 -6.26 8.52
C PRO A 204 -19.97 -7.10 9.72
N VAL A 205 -19.76 -6.42 10.86
CA VAL A 205 -19.50 -7.00 12.18
C VAL A 205 -18.13 -7.67 12.36
N PHE A 206 -17.87 -8.82 11.74
CA PHE A 206 -16.70 -9.67 12.08
C PHE A 206 -15.54 -9.60 11.08
N ASP A 207 -15.81 -9.39 9.80
CA ASP A 207 -14.78 -9.23 8.76
C ASP A 207 -14.88 -7.83 8.14
N LYS A 208 -14.91 -6.81 9.01
CA LYS A 208 -14.86 -5.40 8.58
C LYS A 208 -13.57 -5.18 7.81
N LEU A 209 -13.63 -4.40 6.74
CA LEU A 209 -12.46 -4.12 5.89
C LEU A 209 -11.27 -3.60 6.73
N GLU A 210 -11.52 -2.66 7.64
CA GLU A 210 -10.51 -2.10 8.54
C GLU A 210 -9.88 -3.17 9.45
N ALA A 211 -10.67 -4.13 9.93
CA ALA A 211 -10.20 -5.21 10.78
C ALA A 211 -9.31 -6.20 10.00
N ASP A 212 -9.70 -6.53 8.76
CA ASP A 212 -8.90 -7.37 7.88
C ASP A 212 -7.59 -6.68 7.45
N LEU A 213 -7.65 -5.38 7.17
CA LEU A 213 -6.46 -4.57 6.90
C LEU A 213 -5.54 -4.52 8.11
N ALA A 214 -6.07 -4.30 9.31
CA ALA A 214 -5.28 -4.31 10.54
C ALA A 214 -4.58 -5.66 10.75
N LYS A 215 -5.30 -6.77 10.58
CA LYS A 215 -4.74 -8.13 10.65
C LYS A 215 -3.64 -8.33 9.60
N ALA A 216 -3.87 -7.90 8.36
CA ALA A 216 -2.89 -8.00 7.29
C ALA A 216 -1.61 -7.22 7.62
N MET A 217 -1.74 -5.97 8.09
CA MET A 217 -0.60 -5.11 8.42
C MET A 217 0.16 -5.59 9.66
N LEU A 218 -0.54 -5.98 10.74
CA LEU A 218 0.09 -6.49 11.96
C LEU A 218 0.74 -7.88 11.77
N SER A 219 0.36 -8.60 10.73
CA SER A 219 1.02 -9.87 10.36
C SER A 219 2.37 -9.68 9.66
N LEU A 220 2.72 -8.45 9.26
CA LEU A 220 4.04 -8.14 8.70
C LEU A 220 5.10 -8.13 9.81
N PRO A 221 6.33 -8.61 9.53
CA PRO A 221 7.41 -8.56 10.50
C PRO A 221 7.74 -7.11 10.86
N ALA A 222 8.15 -6.89 12.12
CA ALA A 222 8.49 -5.59 12.70
C ALA A 222 7.34 -4.56 12.84
N THR A 223 6.16 -4.79 12.27
CA THR A 223 4.98 -3.93 12.50
C THR A 223 4.50 -4.03 13.95
N LYS A 224 4.21 -2.88 14.56
CA LYS A 224 3.71 -2.77 15.95
C LYS A 224 2.39 -2.03 16.08
N GLY A 225 1.96 -1.33 15.04
CA GLY A 225 0.74 -0.54 15.03
C GLY A 225 0.14 -0.45 13.63
N PHE A 226 -1.15 -0.16 13.57
CA PHE A 226 -1.89 0.12 12.35
C PHE A 226 -2.94 1.18 12.68
N GLU A 227 -3.07 2.16 11.80
CA GLU A 227 -4.00 3.28 11.93
C GLU A 227 -4.78 3.42 10.64
N PHE A 228 -6.05 3.81 10.75
CA PHE A 228 -6.93 4.03 9.61
C PHE A 228 -7.58 5.41 9.73
N GLY A 229 -7.56 6.18 8.63
CA GLY A 229 -8.00 7.57 8.65
C GLY A 229 -7.21 8.41 9.66
N SER A 230 -7.92 9.10 10.55
CA SER A 230 -7.31 9.92 11.61
C SER A 230 -6.63 9.13 12.72
N GLY A 231 -6.79 7.81 12.79
CA GLY A 231 -6.02 6.94 13.69
C GLY A 231 -6.06 7.38 15.15
N PHE A 232 -4.90 7.39 15.82
CA PHE A 232 -4.81 7.83 17.22
C PHE A 232 -4.96 9.36 17.39
N ALA A 233 -4.81 10.14 16.32
CA ALA A 233 -5.11 11.58 16.36
C ALA A 233 -6.61 11.86 16.56
N ALA A 234 -7.47 10.84 16.41
CA ALA A 234 -8.90 10.95 16.71
C ALA A 234 -9.25 10.97 18.20
N VAL A 235 -8.35 10.54 19.09
CA VAL A 235 -8.61 10.49 20.54
C VAL A 235 -9.07 11.84 21.13
N PRO A 236 -8.46 12.99 20.79
CA PRO A 236 -8.94 14.29 21.25
C PRO A 236 -10.11 14.88 20.44
N MET A 237 -10.56 14.24 19.36
CA MET A 237 -11.62 14.79 18.51
C MET A 237 -13.01 14.59 19.15
N VAL A 238 -13.80 15.66 19.21
CA VAL A 238 -15.18 15.61 19.70
C VAL A 238 -16.13 15.28 18.54
N GLU A 239 -16.84 14.16 18.66
CA GLU A 239 -17.74 13.59 17.64
C GLU A 239 -18.76 14.61 17.08
N ALA A 240 -19.24 15.52 17.94
CA ALA A 240 -20.17 16.59 17.57
C ALA A 240 -19.62 17.52 16.47
N MET A 241 -18.31 17.77 16.40
CA MET A 241 -17.76 18.70 15.40
C MET A 241 -17.82 18.13 13.98
N VAL A 242 -17.63 16.82 13.81
CA VAL A 242 -17.68 16.16 12.48
C VAL A 242 -19.13 16.03 12.00
N ALA A 243 -20.04 15.62 12.89
CA ALA A 243 -21.45 15.52 12.58
C ALA A 243 -22.06 16.89 12.22
N LEU A 244 -21.70 17.95 12.96
CA LEU A 244 -22.19 19.32 12.68
C LEU A 244 -21.73 19.84 11.32
N VAL A 245 -20.47 19.59 10.92
CA VAL A 245 -19.97 20.01 9.60
C VAL A 245 -20.65 19.25 8.46
N LEU A 246 -20.88 17.93 8.62
CA LEU A 246 -21.62 17.14 7.63
C LEU A 246 -23.10 17.55 7.55
N LEU A 247 -23.73 17.86 8.69
CA LEU A 247 -25.08 18.42 8.74
C LEU A 247 -25.14 19.78 8.07
N ASP A 248 -24.16 20.67 8.30
CA ASP A 248 -24.11 22.00 7.67
C ASP A 248 -23.95 21.90 6.15
N GLN A 249 -23.07 21.02 5.65
CA GLN A 249 -22.91 20.78 4.22
C GLN A 249 -24.17 20.15 3.59
N LEU A 250 -24.82 19.20 4.28
CA LEU A 250 -26.07 18.61 3.83
C LEU A 250 -27.21 19.64 3.82
N MET A 251 -27.28 20.51 4.83
CA MET A 251 -28.24 21.61 4.90
C MET A 251 -27.98 22.66 3.81
N ALA A 252 -26.72 23.02 3.54
CA ALA A 252 -26.34 23.93 2.46
C ALA A 252 -26.70 23.35 1.08
N HIS A 253 -26.42 22.08 0.84
CA HIS A 253 -26.83 21.39 -0.39
C HIS A 253 -28.36 21.33 -0.52
N THR A 254 -29.08 21.04 0.56
CA THR A 254 -30.55 21.04 0.56
C THR A 254 -31.11 22.45 0.33
N ALA A 255 -30.49 23.48 0.88
CA ALA A 255 -30.87 24.88 0.67
C ALA A 255 -30.65 25.31 -0.79
N GLN A 256 -29.52 24.91 -1.39
CA GLN A 256 -29.16 25.27 -2.76
C GLN A 256 -29.93 24.48 -3.82
N CYS A 257 -30.17 23.19 -3.57
CA CYS A 257 -30.71 22.27 -4.58
C CYS A 257 -32.14 21.79 -4.31
N GLY A 258 -32.65 21.96 -3.09
CA GLY A 258 -33.93 21.39 -2.65
C GLY A 258 -34.98 22.39 -2.15
N LEU A 259 -34.60 23.66 -1.90
CA LEU A 259 -35.48 24.64 -1.25
C LEU A 259 -36.23 25.56 -2.22
N PHE A 260 -35.71 25.75 -3.44
CA PHE A 260 -36.39 26.46 -4.51
C PHE A 260 -36.88 25.45 -5.55
N PRO A 261 -38.15 25.52 -6.01
CA PRO A 261 -38.59 24.71 -7.14
C PRO A 261 -37.67 24.98 -8.33
N SER A 262 -37.26 23.93 -9.04
CA SER A 262 -36.53 24.10 -10.30
C SER A 262 -37.39 24.96 -11.23
N ASP A 263 -36.94 26.17 -11.55
CA ASP A 263 -37.61 27.04 -12.52
C ASP A 263 -37.20 26.61 -13.93
N PRO A 264 -38.08 25.96 -14.71
CA PRO A 264 -37.75 25.51 -16.05
C PRO A 264 -37.50 26.68 -17.01
N ALA A 265 -37.95 27.90 -16.67
CA ALA A 265 -37.74 29.09 -17.49
C ALA A 265 -36.29 29.61 -17.44
N LEU A 266 -35.54 29.27 -16.39
CA LEU A 266 -34.12 29.62 -16.22
C LEU A 266 -33.17 28.49 -16.66
N GLN A 267 -33.70 27.30 -16.96
CA GLN A 267 -32.93 26.18 -17.47
C GLN A 267 -32.96 26.20 -19.00
N GLN A 268 -31.96 26.81 -19.63
CA GLN A 268 -31.79 26.71 -21.08
C GLN A 268 -31.48 25.27 -21.48
N GLN A 269 -32.41 24.61 -22.17
CA GLN A 269 -32.11 23.35 -22.84
C GLN A 269 -31.22 23.64 -24.05
N ILE A 270 -29.97 23.18 -23.97
CA ILE A 270 -29.09 23.15 -25.13
C ILE A 270 -29.50 21.93 -25.96
N VAL A 271 -30.27 22.16 -27.03
CA VAL A 271 -30.62 21.13 -27.99
C VAL A 271 -29.56 21.14 -29.10
N PRO A 272 -28.81 20.05 -29.31
CA PRO A 272 -27.86 20.00 -30.41
C PRO A 272 -28.60 20.05 -31.75
N ALA A 273 -28.10 20.84 -32.69
CA ALA A 273 -28.63 20.85 -34.05
C ALA A 273 -28.38 19.48 -34.71
N PRO A 274 -29.17 19.10 -35.73
CA PRO A 274 -29.06 17.79 -36.39
C PRO A 274 -27.68 17.50 -37.01
N ASP A 275 -26.83 18.52 -37.17
CA ASP A 275 -25.46 18.43 -37.68
C ASP A 275 -24.38 18.38 -36.57
N GLY A 276 -24.79 18.42 -35.30
CA GLY A 276 -23.91 18.34 -34.14
C GLY A 276 -23.36 19.67 -33.64
N SER A 277 -23.78 20.82 -34.17
CA SER A 277 -23.40 22.13 -33.62
C SER A 277 -24.35 22.60 -32.50
N LEU A 278 -23.81 23.25 -31.46
CA LEU A 278 -24.60 23.78 -30.34
C LEU A 278 -25.02 25.22 -30.66
N LEU A 279 -26.32 25.47 -30.81
CA LEU A 279 -26.86 26.83 -30.98
C LEU A 279 -27.18 27.41 -29.60
N THR A 280 -26.53 28.52 -29.22
CA THR A 280 -27.01 29.38 -28.14
C THR A 280 -28.02 30.38 -28.72
N GLN A 281 -29.10 30.69 -27.98
CA GLN A 281 -30.28 31.46 -28.43
C GLN A 281 -30.06 32.92 -28.90
N GLU A 282 -28.87 33.32 -29.35
CA GLU A 282 -28.55 34.70 -29.77
C GLU A 282 -28.30 34.89 -31.28
N THR A 283 -28.83 34.02 -32.14
CA THR A 283 -28.99 34.35 -33.56
C THR A 283 -30.41 34.03 -34.05
N ALA A 284 -31.32 34.94 -33.72
CA ALA A 284 -32.40 35.40 -34.58
C ALA A 284 -32.31 36.92 -34.65
#